data_AF-A0A499UWF4-F1
#
_entry.id   AF-A0A499UWF4-F1
#
_cell.length_a   1.000
_cell.length_b   1.000
_cell.length_c   1.000
_cell.angle_alpha   90.00
_cell.angle_beta   90.00
_cell.angle_gamma   90.00
#
_symmetry.space_group_name_H-M   'P 1'
#
loop_
_entity.id
_entity.type
_entity.pdbx_description
1 polymer ?
#
loop_
_entity_poly.entity_id
_entity_poly.type
_entity_poly.pdbx_seq_one_letter_code
_entity_poly.pdbx_strand_id
1 'polypeptide(L)' 'MACNCGGGTRGPRPVVVYELTLPDGTVRRYFTYQEADAANKRAGSTGVINTAVQ' A
#
# COMPACT_ATOMS: atom_id res chain seq x y z
N MET A 1 -33.98 -20.02 -10.25
CA MET A 1 -33.44 -20.17 -8.88
C MET A 1 -32.43 -19.06 -8.63
N ALA A 2 -32.56 -18.29 -7.54
CA ALA A 2 -31.61 -17.26 -7.16
C ALA A 2 -30.45 -17.89 -6.38
N CYS A 3 -29.22 -17.77 -6.89
CA CYS A 3 -28.02 -18.17 -6.16
C CYS A 3 -27.88 -17.27 -4.93
N ASN A 4 -28.22 -17.84 -3.77
CA ASN A 4 -27.94 -17.28 -2.46
C ASN A 4 -26.43 -17.48 -2.19
N CYS A 5 -25.59 -16.71 -2.90
CA CYS A 5 -24.19 -16.57 -2.55
C CYS A 5 -24.13 -15.70 -1.29
N GLY A 6 -24.42 -16.31 -0.14
CA GLY A 6 -24.17 -15.72 1.16
C GLY A 6 -22.72 -15.27 1.21
N GLY A 7 -22.50 -13.98 1.50
CA GLY A 7 -21.13 -13.50 1.50
C GLY A 7 -20.88 -12.04 1.75
N GLY A 8 -21.89 -11.26 2.12
CA GLY A 8 -21.70 -9.91 2.65
C GLY A 8 -21.31 -8.87 1.61
N THR A 9 -21.98 -7.73 1.71
CA THR A 9 -21.59 -6.45 1.14
C THR A 9 -20.25 -6.02 1.76
N ARG A 10 -19.15 -6.71 1.45
CA ARG A 10 -17.81 -6.18 1.65
C ARG A 10 -17.56 -5.33 0.42
N GLY A 11 -18.01 -4.07 0.49
CA GLY A 11 -17.45 -3.02 -0.35
C GLY A 11 -15.92 -3.09 -0.30
N PRO A 12 -15.21 -2.58 -1.32
CA PRO A 12 -13.75 -2.64 -1.38
C PRO A 12 -13.20 -2.23 -0.02
N ARG A 13 -12.60 -3.22 0.66
CA ARG A 13 -12.09 -3.03 2.01
C ARG A 13 -10.93 -2.06 1.81
N PRO A 14 -10.89 -0.90 2.48
CA PRO A 14 -9.84 0.07 2.27
C PRO A 14 -8.49 -0.64 2.45
N VAL A 15 -7.73 -0.80 1.36
CA VAL A 15 -6.43 -1.45 1.39
C VAL A 15 -5.43 -0.37 1.73
N VAL A 16 -4.93 -0.40 2.95
CA VAL A 16 -3.83 0.47 3.36
C VAL A 16 -2.58 0.03 2.60
N VAL A 17 -2.03 0.94 1.81
CA VAL A 17 -0.75 0.78 1.13
C VAL A 17 0.21 1.88 1.57
N TYR A 18 1.49 1.57 1.57
CA TYR A 18 2.57 2.46 1.94
C TYR A 18 3.34 2.85 0.68
N GLU A 19 3.28 4.12 0.31
CA GLU A 19 3.95 4.65 -0.86
C GLU A 19 5.28 5.29 -0.45
N LEU A 20 6.38 4.71 -0.91
CA LEU A 20 7.71 5.29 -0.81
C LEU A 20 7.96 6.17 -2.04
N THR A 21 8.02 7.47 -1.83
CA THR A 21 8.44 8.45 -2.84
C THR A 21 9.93 8.72 -2.66
N LEU A 22 10.71 8.36 -3.67
CA LEU A 22 12.15 8.61 -3.73
C LEU A 22 12.42 10.03 -4.28
N PRO A 23 13.61 10.61 -3.98
CA PRO A 23 13.95 11.97 -4.42
C PRO A 23 14.12 12.12 -5.94
N ASP A 24 14.24 11.01 -6.67
CA ASP A 24 14.24 10.94 -8.13
C ASP A 24 12.81 11.05 -8.73
N GLY A 25 11.77 11.10 -7.89
CA GLY A 25 10.37 11.08 -8.30
C GLY A 25 9.80 9.68 -8.47
N THR A 26 10.58 8.62 -8.24
CA THR A 26 10.10 7.23 -8.31
C THR A 26 9.18 6.94 -7.13
N VAL A 27 7.96 6.49 -7.41
CA VAL A 27 7.00 6.05 -6.38
C VAL A 27 6.92 4.53 -6.36
N ARG A 28 7.08 3.94 -5.17
CA ARG A 28 7.01 2.49 -4.94
C ARG A 28 5.95 2.19 -3.89
N ARG A 29 5.01 1.30 -4.19
CA ARG A 29 3.92 0.95 -3.27
C ARG A 29 4.18 -0.40 -2.60
N TYR A 30 3.92 -0.45 -1.30
CA TYR A 30 4.08 -1.65 -0.47
C TYR A 30 2.81 -1.90 0.32
N PHE A 31 2.58 -3.15 0.69
CA PHE A 31 1.45 -3.51 1.54
C PHE A 31 1.74 -3.27 3.02
N THR A 32 3.02 -3.20 3.39
CA THR A 32 3.44 -2.98 4.78
C THR A 32 4.43 -1.83 4.92
N TYR A 33 4.38 -1.15 6.08
CA TYR A 33 5.33 -0.09 6.41
C TYR A 33 6.77 -0.60 6.48
N GLN A 34 6.96 -1.83 6.98
CA GLN A 34 8.29 -2.43 7.12
C GLN A 34 8.96 -2.66 5.77
N GLU A 35 8.20 -3.08 4.75
CA GLU A 35 8.72 -3.19 3.39
C GLU A 35 9.10 -1.83 2.80
N ALA A 36 8.27 -0.81 3.02
CA ALA A 36 8.55 0.56 2.58
C ALA A 36 9.80 1.14 3.27
N ASP A 37 9.95 0.94 4.58
CA ASP A 37 11.12 1.36 5.37
C ASP A 37 12.38 0.60 4.95
N ALA A 38 12.32 -0.72 4.77
CA ALA A 38 13.44 -1.50 4.29
C ALA A 38 13.89 -1.05 2.90
N ALA A 39 12.95 -0.74 2.01
CA ALA A 39 13.25 -0.18 0.70
C ALA A 39 13.83 1.23 0.78
N ASN A 40 13.34 2.07 1.69
CA ASN A 40 13.89 3.40 1.94
C ASN A 40 15.34 3.32 2.42
N LYS A 41 15.62 2.44 3.38
CA LYS A 41 16.99 2.19 3.89
C LYS A 41 17.94 1.72 2.80
N ARG A 42 17.49 0.83 1.91
CA ARG A 42 18.27 0.41 0.72
C ARG A 42 18.54 1.56 -0.25
N ALA A 43 17.64 2.54 -0.32
CA ALA A 43 17.79 3.75 -1.13
C ALA A 43 18.53 4.88 -0.40
N GLY A 44 19.12 4.62 0.78
CA GLY A 44 19.88 5.61 1.55
C GLY A 44 19.04 6.46 2.50
N SER A 45 17.81 6.05 2.82
CA SER A 45 16.87 6.74 3.72
C SER A 45 16.51 8.17 3.26
N THR A 46 16.52 8.40 1.95
CA THR A 46 16.23 9.70 1.32
C THR A 46 14.78 9.83 0.86
N GLY A 47 14.03 8.74 0.85
CA GLY A 47 12.63 8.72 0.43
C GLY A 47 11.66 9.04 1.58
N VAL A 48 10.46 9.46 1.20
CA VAL A 48 9.35 9.74 2.10
C VAL A 48 8.32 8.63 1.99
N ILE A 49 7.89 8.08 3.13
CA ILE A 49 6.86 7.03 3.18
C ILE A 49 5.53 7.68 3.53
N ASN A 50 4.59 7.64 2.60
CA ASN A 50 3.21 8.07 2.79
C ASN A 50 2.30 6.85 2.96
N THR A 51 1.23 7.03 3.73
CA THR A 51 0.20 6.00 3.88
C THR A 51 -0.99 6.40 3.01
N ALA A 52 -1.37 5.55 2.05
CA ALA A 52 -2.50 5.76 1.17
C ALA A 52 -3.53 4.66 1.38
N VAL A 53 -4.80 5.01 1.23
CA VAL A 53 -5.92 4.08 1.31
C VAL A 53 -6.47 3.91 -0.10
N GLN A 54 -6.51 2.66 -0.59
CA GLN A 54 -7.10 2.29 -1.88
C GLN A 54 -8.48 1.69 -1.72
#